data_AF-A0A499VKP5-F1
#
_entry.id   AF-A0A499VKP5-F1
#
_cell.length_a   1.000
_cell.length_b   1.000
_cell.length_c   1.000
_cell.angle_alpha   90.00
_cell.angle_beta   90.00
_cell.angle_gamma   90.00
#
_symmetry.space_group_name_H-M   'P 1'
#
loop_
_entity.id
_entity.type
_entity.pdbx_description
1 polymer ?
#
loop_
_entity_poly.entity_id
_entity_poly.type
_entity_poly.pdbx_seq_one_letter_code
_entity_poly.pdbx_strand_id
1 'polypeptide(L)'
;MRQTSHRRLAQPEPPQVASLSDTDWELMDAHPPAFYVLMYGTVQPGRRPPAADEAHALLVRLLRRAAEGGRLRVPVERATRVIHAATTGATLALIGEESSERDLATSTRLRDTVIASITTDAPASSGSDLASRALALDAALHTALTTGPPAAGAGVPLRDTETALLREWLQQPAG
;
A
#
# COMPACT_ATOMS: atom_id res chain seq x y z
N MET A 1 -3.11 -19.92 -53.53
CA MET A 1 -2.83 -20.53 -52.22
C MET A 1 -2.23 -19.44 -51.33
N ARG A 2 -3.03 -18.77 -50.48
CA ARG A 2 -2.59 -17.63 -49.65
C ARG A 2 -1.99 -18.15 -48.34
N GLN A 3 -0.75 -17.78 -48.07
CA GLN A 3 0.00 -18.17 -46.88
C GLN A 3 -0.38 -17.29 -45.69
N THR A 4 -1.20 -17.83 -44.80
CA THR A 4 -1.46 -17.29 -43.45
C THR A 4 -0.39 -17.81 -42.51
N SER A 5 0.41 -16.94 -41.88
CA SER A 5 1.25 -17.36 -40.75
C SER A 5 1.54 -16.21 -39.78
N HIS A 6 0.74 -16.24 -38.70
CA HIS A 6 1.10 -16.01 -37.31
C HIS A 6 1.72 -14.65 -36.93
N ARG A 7 0.83 -13.65 -36.81
CA ARG A 7 1.02 -12.50 -35.92
C ARG A 7 1.08 -13.01 -34.48
N ARG A 8 2.29 -13.08 -33.92
CA ARG A 8 2.54 -13.33 -32.50
C ARG A 8 1.83 -12.23 -31.70
N LEU A 9 0.74 -12.57 -31.01
CA LEU A 9 0.09 -11.67 -30.06
C LEU A 9 1.04 -11.52 -28.87
N ALA A 10 1.64 -10.34 -28.73
CA ALA A 10 2.41 -9.97 -27.56
C ALA A 10 1.53 -10.16 -26.32
N GLN A 11 2.00 -10.92 -25.34
CA GLN A 11 1.35 -10.96 -24.04
C GLN A 11 1.50 -9.58 -23.39
N PRO A 12 0.42 -8.99 -22.85
CA PRO A 12 0.53 -7.70 -22.17
C PRO A 12 1.34 -7.85 -20.88
N GLU A 13 2.41 -7.07 -20.78
CA GLU A 13 3.23 -6.94 -19.58
C GLU A 13 2.37 -6.50 -18.37
N PRO A 14 2.59 -7.05 -17.17
CA PRO A 14 1.84 -6.65 -15.98
C PRO A 14 2.12 -5.17 -15.64
N PRO A 15 1.11 -4.38 -15.25
CA PRO A 15 1.26 -2.94 -15.07
C PRO A 15 2.25 -2.61 -13.94
N GLN A 16 3.11 -1.64 -14.22
CA GLN A 16 4.08 -1.11 -13.26
C GLN A 16 3.37 -0.21 -12.23
N VAL A 17 3.91 -0.13 -11.01
CA VAL A 17 3.33 0.66 -9.90
C VAL A 17 3.18 2.16 -10.24
N ALA A 18 3.89 2.64 -11.26
CA ALA A 18 3.80 4.00 -11.78
C ALA A 18 2.63 4.23 -12.77
N SER A 19 1.93 3.18 -13.22
CA SER A 19 0.81 3.28 -14.18
C SER A 19 -0.57 3.20 -13.53
N LEU A 20 -0.68 3.42 -12.21
CA LEU A 20 -1.95 3.72 -11.52
C LEU A 20 -2.42 5.14 -11.88
N SER A 21 -2.47 5.46 -13.18
CA SER A 21 -2.78 6.77 -13.71
C SER A 21 -4.17 6.74 -14.33
N ASP A 22 -4.97 7.69 -13.87
CA ASP A 22 -6.26 8.12 -14.37
C ASP A 22 -7.46 7.16 -14.32
N THR A 23 -7.31 5.92 -14.76
CA THR A 23 -8.48 5.03 -14.89
C THR A 23 -8.96 4.45 -13.55
N ASP A 24 -8.07 4.32 -12.57
CA ASP A 24 -8.43 3.76 -11.26
C ASP A 24 -9.23 4.74 -10.38
N TRP A 25 -9.20 6.04 -10.68
CA TRP A 25 -9.90 7.06 -9.88
C TRP A 25 -11.26 7.45 -10.44
N GLU A 26 -11.54 7.26 -11.74
CA GLU A 26 -12.88 7.47 -12.30
C GLU A 26 -13.93 6.54 -11.68
N LEU A 27 -13.52 5.35 -11.22
CA LEU A 27 -14.38 4.45 -10.43
C LEU A 27 -14.88 5.11 -9.13
N MET A 28 -14.10 6.04 -8.57
CA MET A 28 -14.44 6.76 -7.35
C MET A 28 -15.52 7.83 -7.59
N ASP A 29 -15.61 8.34 -8.82
CA ASP A 29 -16.59 9.35 -9.25
C ASP A 29 -17.94 8.73 -9.63
N ALA A 30 -17.98 7.42 -9.89
CA ALA A 30 -19.19 6.68 -10.27
C ALA A 30 -20.12 6.30 -9.10
N HIS A 31 -19.71 6.52 -7.85
CA HIS A 31 -20.52 6.19 -6.68
C HIS A 31 -21.15 7.45 -6.07
N PRO A 32 -22.50 7.50 -5.92
CA PRO A 32 -23.17 8.67 -5.37
C PRO A 32 -22.63 8.97 -3.96
N PRO A 33 -22.43 10.24 -3.56
CA PRO A 33 -21.89 10.64 -2.24
C PRO A 33 -22.59 9.97 -1.05
N ALA A 34 -23.88 9.64 -1.21
CA ALA A 34 -24.69 8.88 -0.26
C ALA A 34 -24.10 7.51 0.11
N PHE A 35 -23.35 6.87 -0.79
CA PHE A 35 -22.70 5.58 -0.55
C PHE A 35 -21.52 5.68 0.43
N TYR A 36 -20.78 6.80 0.39
CA TYR A 36 -19.69 7.06 1.33
C TYR A 36 -20.21 7.50 2.70
N VAL A 37 -21.34 8.22 2.76
CA VAL A 37 -22.07 8.48 4.02
C VAL A 37 -22.58 7.17 4.62
N LEU A 38 -23.06 6.22 3.81
CA LEU A 38 -23.47 4.90 4.31
C LEU A 38 -22.28 4.05 4.75
N MET A 39 -21.13 4.15 4.07
CA MET A 39 -19.92 3.36 4.37
C MET A 39 -19.13 3.89 5.57
N TYR A 40 -19.12 5.21 5.79
CA TYR A 40 -18.31 5.87 6.84
C TYR A 40 -19.12 6.76 7.80
N GLY A 41 -20.39 7.07 7.52
CA GLY A 41 -21.24 7.90 8.38
C GLY A 41 -21.85 7.13 9.55
N THR A 42 -21.90 5.79 9.49
CA THR A 42 -22.19 4.93 10.64
C THR A 42 -20.99 4.03 10.91
N VAL A 43 -19.98 4.56 11.61
CA VAL A 43 -18.85 3.76 12.11
C VAL A 43 -19.36 2.85 13.22
N GLN A 44 -19.69 1.61 12.89
CA GLN A 44 -20.07 0.60 13.87
C GLN A 44 -18.85 -0.28 14.19
N PRO A 45 -18.37 -0.32 15.44
CA PRO A 45 -17.31 -1.23 15.83
C PRO A 45 -17.66 -2.68 15.45
N GLY A 46 -16.76 -3.35 14.72
CA GLY A 46 -16.93 -4.76 14.33
C GLY A 46 -17.79 -5.01 13.08
N ARG A 47 -18.31 -3.98 12.39
CA ARG A 47 -19.06 -4.13 11.13
C ARG A 47 -18.33 -3.40 10.01
N ARG A 48 -17.58 -4.13 9.18
CA ARG A 48 -16.91 -3.59 8.00
C ARG A 48 -17.48 -4.25 6.73
N PRO A 49 -17.82 -3.47 5.69
CA PRO A 49 -18.30 -4.05 4.44
C PRO A 49 -17.17 -4.78 3.69
N PRO A 50 -17.46 -5.86 2.95
CA PRO A 50 -16.43 -6.63 2.23
C PRO A 50 -15.53 -5.78 1.32
N ALA A 51 -16.10 -4.77 0.66
CA ALA A 51 -15.34 -3.84 -0.18
C ALA A 51 -14.27 -3.06 0.60
N ALA A 52 -14.55 -2.71 1.86
CA ALA A 52 -13.58 -2.00 2.70
C ALA A 52 -12.47 -2.95 3.21
N ASP A 53 -12.75 -4.24 3.37
CA ASP A 53 -11.73 -5.26 3.67
C ASP A 53 -10.83 -5.51 2.46
N GLU A 54 -11.40 -5.59 1.26
CA GLU A 54 -10.64 -5.75 0.02
C GLU A 54 -9.72 -4.54 -0.24
N ALA A 55 -10.25 -3.32 -0.10
CA ALA A 55 -9.47 -2.09 -0.23
C ALA A 55 -8.33 -2.03 0.82
N HIS A 56 -8.61 -2.45 2.06
CA HIS A 56 -7.58 -2.53 3.10
C HIS A 56 -6.49 -3.55 2.76
N ALA A 57 -6.87 -4.74 2.30
CA ALA A 57 -5.92 -5.77 1.88
C ALA A 57 -5.05 -5.30 0.72
N LEU A 58 -5.62 -4.59 -0.25
CA LEU A 58 -4.86 -3.99 -1.35
C LEU A 58 -3.85 -2.96 -0.85
N LEU A 59 -4.27 -2.04 0.03
CA LEU A 59 -3.39 -1.04 0.63
C LEU A 59 -2.22 -1.69 1.37
N VAL A 60 -2.48 -2.72 2.19
CA VAL A 60 -1.44 -3.46 2.90
C VAL A 60 -0.45 -4.11 1.92
N ARG A 61 -0.92 -4.71 0.82
CA ARG A 61 -0.03 -5.28 -0.21
C ARG A 61 0.86 -4.23 -0.86
N LEU A 62 0.31 -3.06 -1.20
CA LEU A 62 1.08 -1.97 -1.80
C LEU A 62 2.15 -1.44 -0.84
N LEU A 63 1.80 -1.26 0.43
CA LEU A 63 2.74 -0.81 1.45
C LEU A 63 3.84 -1.83 1.75
N ARG A 64 3.53 -3.13 1.73
CA ARG A 64 4.56 -4.18 1.85
C ARG A 64 5.58 -4.09 0.72
N ARG A 65 5.12 -3.94 -0.52
CA ARG A 65 6.02 -3.76 -1.68
C ARG A 65 6.87 -2.49 -1.54
N ALA A 66 6.30 -1.41 -1.00
CA ALA A 66 7.06 -0.20 -0.71
C ALA A 66 8.10 -0.44 0.40
N ALA A 67 7.75 -1.20 1.43
CA ALA A 67 8.67 -1.58 2.51
C ALA A 67 9.83 -2.43 1.98
N GLU A 68 9.57 -3.45 1.16
CA GLU A 68 10.60 -4.28 0.50
C GLU A 68 11.59 -3.43 -0.30
N GLY A 69 11.10 -2.37 -0.97
CA GLY A 69 11.93 -1.39 -1.67
C GLY A 69 12.67 -0.40 -0.77
N GLY A 70 12.58 -0.53 0.55
CA GLY A 70 13.16 0.39 1.53
C GLY A 70 12.56 1.80 1.47
N ARG A 71 11.33 1.93 0.99
CA ARG A 71 10.68 3.23 0.76
C ARG A 71 9.79 3.68 1.91
N LEU A 72 9.58 2.86 2.94
CA LEU A 72 8.81 3.24 4.13
C LEU A 72 9.71 3.67 5.28
N ARG A 73 9.32 4.75 5.96
CA ARG A 73 9.93 5.26 7.20
C ARG A 73 9.29 4.68 8.46
N VAL A 74 8.10 4.10 8.34
CA VAL A 74 7.32 3.53 9.45
C VAL A 74 6.80 2.14 9.09
N PRO A 75 6.50 1.27 10.10
CA PRO A 75 5.93 -0.05 9.84
C PRO A 75 4.66 0.00 9.00
N VAL A 76 4.42 -1.05 8.21
CA VAL A 76 3.26 -1.17 7.30
C VAL A 76 1.95 -0.95 8.04
N GLU A 77 1.81 -1.49 9.24
CA GLU A 77 0.60 -1.37 10.07
C GLU A 77 0.36 0.08 10.51
N ARG A 78 1.44 0.83 10.78
CA ARG A 78 1.35 2.25 11.12
C ARG A 78 1.02 3.08 9.88
N ALA A 79 1.71 2.86 8.76
CA ALA A 79 1.42 3.52 7.49
C ALA A 79 -0.04 3.31 7.05
N THR A 80 -0.53 2.07 7.16
CA THR A 80 -1.92 1.70 6.82
C THR A 80 -2.93 2.48 7.65
N ARG A 81 -2.71 2.58 8.97
CA ARG A 81 -3.59 3.34 9.88
C ARG A 81 -3.60 4.84 9.55
N VAL A 82 -2.43 5.43 9.28
CA VAL A 82 -2.30 6.85 8.93
C VAL A 82 -3.03 7.15 7.63
N ILE A 83 -2.79 6.37 6.56
CA ILE A 83 -3.47 6.54 5.28
C ILE A 83 -4.98 6.38 5.46
N HIS A 84 -5.42 5.34 6.16
CA HIS A 84 -6.84 5.10 6.33
C HIS A 84 -7.54 6.26 7.06
N ALA A 85 -6.94 6.78 8.14
CA ALA A 85 -7.48 7.91 8.87
C ALA A 85 -7.54 9.17 7.99
N ALA A 86 -6.46 9.48 7.26
CA ALA A 86 -6.39 10.65 6.39
C ALA A 86 -7.40 10.60 5.24
N THR A 87 -7.50 9.48 4.53
CA THR A 87 -8.46 9.33 3.43
C THR A 87 -9.90 9.42 3.96
N THR A 88 -10.20 8.78 5.10
CA THR A 88 -11.54 8.86 5.71
C THR A 88 -11.89 10.31 6.08
N GLY A 89 -10.97 11.02 6.74
CA GLY A 89 -11.18 12.42 7.11
C GLY A 89 -11.37 13.34 5.91
N ALA A 90 -10.53 13.21 4.88
CA ALA A 90 -10.68 13.99 3.64
C ALA A 90 -12.01 13.71 2.94
N THR A 91 -12.40 12.45 2.83
CA THR A 91 -13.67 12.08 2.21
C THR A 91 -14.87 12.64 2.98
N LEU A 92 -14.87 12.53 4.31
CA LEU A 92 -15.95 13.08 5.12
C LEU A 92 -16.01 14.62 5.05
N ALA A 93 -14.85 15.29 5.02
CA ALA A 93 -14.78 16.74 4.83
C ALA A 93 -15.39 17.17 3.48
N LEU A 94 -14.96 16.54 2.37
CA LEU A 94 -15.44 16.86 1.03
C LEU A 94 -16.94 16.57 0.85
N ILE A 95 -17.46 15.50 1.46
CA ILE A 95 -18.89 15.18 1.37
C ILE A 95 -19.74 16.17 2.16
N GLY A 96 -19.19 16.74 3.23
CA GLY A 96 -19.84 17.78 4.03
C GLY A 96 -19.93 19.14 3.31
N GLU A 97 -19.12 19.37 2.28
CA GLU A 97 -19.14 20.59 1.47
C GLU A 97 -20.22 20.54 0.37
N GLU A 98 -20.80 21.71 0.05
CA GLU A 98 -21.67 21.87 -1.11
C GLU A 98 -20.89 21.60 -2.39
N SER A 99 -21.52 20.98 -3.39
CA SER A 99 -20.83 20.53 -4.60
C SER A 99 -20.10 21.65 -5.36
N SER A 100 -20.60 22.90 -5.28
CA SER A 100 -19.96 24.07 -5.90
C SER A 100 -18.74 24.59 -5.15
N GLU A 101 -18.58 24.23 -3.87
CA GLU A 101 -17.51 24.69 -2.99
C GLU A 101 -16.42 23.64 -2.75
N ARG A 102 -16.64 22.40 -3.24
CA ARG A 102 -15.70 21.29 -3.06
C ARG A 102 -14.33 21.58 -3.65
N ASP A 103 -13.33 21.71 -2.79
CA ASP A 103 -11.94 21.90 -3.18
C ASP A 103 -11.13 20.60 -3.11
N LEU A 104 -10.94 19.97 -4.27
CA LEU A 104 -10.12 18.75 -4.39
C LEU A 104 -8.61 19.02 -4.18
N ALA A 105 -8.16 20.28 -4.21
CA ALA A 105 -6.76 20.62 -3.93
C ALA A 105 -6.40 20.31 -2.47
N THR A 106 -7.35 20.47 -1.54
CA THR A 106 -7.17 20.11 -0.13
C THR A 106 -6.92 18.61 0.05
N SER A 107 -7.68 17.75 -0.62
CA SER A 107 -7.46 16.29 -0.61
C SER A 107 -6.10 15.92 -1.21
N THR A 108 -5.71 16.59 -2.29
CA THR A 108 -4.41 16.37 -2.95
C THR A 108 -3.25 16.74 -2.03
N ARG A 109 -3.31 17.90 -1.38
CA ARG A 109 -2.29 18.32 -0.42
C ARG A 109 -2.21 17.38 0.78
N LEU A 110 -3.33 16.89 1.29
CA LEU A 110 -3.32 15.92 2.39
C LEU A 110 -2.66 14.61 1.96
N ARG A 111 -2.98 14.12 0.76
CA ARG A 111 -2.35 12.92 0.18
C ARG A 111 -0.83 13.07 0.14
N ASP A 112 -0.34 14.17 -0.43
CA ASP A 112 1.09 14.41 -0.59
C ASP A 112 1.79 14.51 0.78
N THR A 113 1.16 15.19 1.73
CA THR A 113 1.66 15.33 3.11
C THR A 113 1.77 13.97 3.80
N VAL A 114 0.74 13.14 3.69
CA VAL A 114 0.71 11.80 4.29
C VAL A 114 1.76 10.90 3.65
N ILE A 115 1.85 10.86 2.32
CA ILE A 115 2.85 10.07 1.60
C ILE A 115 4.26 10.51 2.00
N ALA A 116 4.55 11.82 2.01
CA ALA A 116 5.85 12.33 2.44
C ALA A 116 6.18 11.99 3.90
N SER A 117 5.17 11.94 4.79
CA SER A 117 5.38 11.60 6.20
C SER A 117 5.76 10.14 6.44
N ILE A 118 5.28 9.21 5.60
CA ILE A 118 5.47 7.77 5.78
C ILE A 118 6.49 7.14 4.83
N THR A 119 6.87 7.85 3.76
CA THR A 119 7.80 7.37 2.73
C THR A 119 9.11 8.15 2.71
N THR A 120 10.15 7.57 2.09
CA THR A 120 11.43 8.22 1.84
C THR A 120 11.74 8.31 0.35
N ASP A 121 12.52 9.33 -0.05
CA ASP A 121 12.98 9.50 -1.42
C ASP A 121 14.13 8.52 -1.73
N ALA A 122 13.95 7.77 -2.83
CA ALA A 122 14.85 6.78 -3.43
C ALA A 122 15.18 5.50 -2.59
N PRO A 123 15.42 4.35 -3.25
CA PRO A 123 15.82 3.13 -2.57
C PRO A 123 17.22 3.30 -2.00
N ALA A 124 17.34 3.13 -0.67
CA ALA A 124 18.56 2.92 0.10
C ALA A 124 19.87 3.40 -0.55
N SER A 125 20.02 4.71 -0.77
CA SER A 125 21.37 5.28 -0.84
C SER A 125 22.01 5.17 0.55
N SER A 126 23.32 5.37 0.64
CA SER A 126 24.09 5.36 1.90
C SER A 126 23.49 6.25 3.01
N GLY A 127 22.58 7.19 2.68
CA GLY A 127 21.83 8.04 3.62
C GLY A 127 20.42 7.57 4.01
N SER A 128 19.98 6.35 3.67
CA SER A 128 18.70 5.82 4.18
C SER A 128 18.73 5.64 5.70
N ASP A 129 17.72 6.22 6.36
CA ASP A 129 17.54 6.13 7.81
C ASP A 129 17.44 4.68 8.29
N LEU A 130 18.02 4.38 9.46
CA LEU A 130 18.15 3.03 10.01
C LEU A 130 16.80 2.31 10.11
N ALA A 131 15.74 3.06 10.46
CA ALA A 131 14.38 2.53 10.52
C ALA A 131 13.90 2.00 9.16
N SER A 132 14.20 2.71 8.06
CA SER A 132 13.77 2.28 6.72
C SER A 132 14.46 0.98 6.29
N ARG A 133 15.74 0.80 6.66
CA ARG A 133 16.49 -0.43 6.38
C ARG A 133 15.97 -1.62 7.21
N ALA A 134 15.67 -1.39 8.49
CA ALA A 134 15.08 -2.42 9.35
C ALA A 134 13.73 -2.90 8.81
N LEU A 135 12.89 -1.97 8.35
CA LEU A 135 11.60 -2.27 7.74
C LEU A 135 11.72 -3.04 6.42
N ALA A 136 12.70 -2.68 5.58
CA ALA A 136 12.98 -3.41 4.35
C ALA A 136 13.38 -4.85 4.62
N LEU A 137 14.21 -5.08 5.64
CA LEU A 137 14.61 -6.42 6.06
C LEU A 137 13.44 -7.23 6.62
N ASP A 138 12.59 -6.66 7.48
CA ASP A 138 11.40 -7.36 8.01
C ASP A 138 10.43 -7.75 6.87
N ALA A 139 10.24 -6.86 5.90
CA ALA A 139 9.39 -7.12 4.74
C ALA A 139 9.96 -8.24 3.85
N ALA A 140 11.26 -8.20 3.55
CA ALA A 140 11.94 -9.24 2.77
C ALA A 140 11.89 -10.61 3.46
N LEU A 141 12.09 -10.65 4.79
CA LEU A 141 11.96 -11.86 5.60
C LEU A 141 10.54 -12.42 5.52
N HIS A 142 9.52 -11.58 5.67
CA HIS A 142 8.12 -12.01 5.57
C HIS A 142 7.80 -12.63 4.21
N THR A 143 8.28 -12.02 3.13
CA THR A 143 8.09 -12.54 1.77
C THR A 143 8.78 -13.88 1.59
N ALA A 144 10.05 -14.01 1.98
CA ALA A 144 10.79 -15.27 1.89
C ALA A 144 10.12 -16.43 2.65
N LEU A 145 9.48 -16.16 3.79
CA LEU A 145 8.77 -17.16 4.60
C LEU A 145 7.41 -17.55 4.02
N THR A 146 6.76 -16.63 3.30
CA THR A 146 5.39 -16.84 2.78
C THR A 146 5.37 -17.36 1.35
N THR A 147 6.39 -17.06 0.53
CA THR A 147 6.48 -17.57 -0.85
C THR A 147 7.04 -19.00 -0.95
N GLY A 148 7.36 -19.65 0.17
CA GLY A 148 7.97 -20.98 0.21
C GLY A 148 9.43 -20.97 -0.24
N PRO A 149 10.20 -22.05 0.01
CA PRO A 149 11.62 -22.07 -0.35
C PRO A 149 11.75 -21.89 -1.87
N PRO A 150 12.63 -20.97 -2.34
CA PRO A 150 12.98 -20.95 -3.75
C PRO A 150 13.52 -22.32 -4.14
N ALA A 151 13.28 -22.71 -5.40
CA ALA A 151 13.87 -23.91 -5.97
C ALA A 151 15.37 -23.97 -5.63
N ALA A 152 15.77 -25.02 -4.90
CA ALA A 152 17.10 -25.27 -4.36
C ALA A 152 17.64 -24.23 -3.34
N GLY A 153 17.41 -24.50 -2.05
CA GLY A 153 18.36 -24.17 -0.97
C GLY A 153 18.55 -22.69 -0.59
N ALA A 154 17.80 -21.75 -1.17
CA ALA A 154 17.91 -20.32 -0.86
C ALA A 154 16.80 -19.81 0.08
N GLY A 155 16.25 -20.68 0.93
CA GLY A 155 15.51 -20.24 2.10
C GLY A 155 16.46 -19.53 3.07
N VAL A 156 15.95 -18.53 3.81
CA VAL A 156 16.72 -17.89 4.89
C VAL A 156 17.16 -19.00 5.85
N PRO A 157 18.47 -19.23 6.09
CA PRO A 157 18.96 -20.34 6.92
C PRO A 157 18.81 -20.03 8.42
N LEU A 158 17.64 -19.54 8.82
CA LEU A 158 17.28 -19.22 10.20
C LEU A 158 16.20 -20.20 10.67
N ARG A 159 16.33 -20.64 11.91
CA ARG A 159 15.28 -21.40 12.61
C ARG A 159 14.06 -20.51 12.85
N ASP A 160 12.90 -21.12 13.08
CA ASP A 160 11.66 -20.38 13.37
C ASP A 160 11.83 -19.43 14.58
N THR A 161 12.54 -19.89 15.62
CA THR A 161 12.85 -19.07 16.81
C THR A 161 13.79 -17.91 16.50
N GLU A 162 14.82 -18.13 15.67
CA GLU A 162 15.77 -17.08 15.28
C GLU A 162 15.09 -16.01 14.42
N THR A 163 14.19 -16.46 13.54
CA THR A 163 13.35 -15.58 12.72
C THR A 163 12.41 -14.75 13.59
N ALA A 164 11.75 -15.35 14.58
CA ALA A 164 10.86 -14.63 15.50
C ALA A 164 11.62 -13.56 16.30
N LEU A 165 12.79 -13.89 16.85
CA LEU A 165 13.63 -12.95 17.60
C LEU A 165 14.12 -11.79 16.72
N LEU A 166 14.58 -12.10 15.49
CA LEU A 166 15.01 -11.06 14.56
C LEU A 166 13.88 -10.08 14.22
N ARG A 167 12.66 -10.58 14.01
CA ARG A 167 11.48 -9.74 13.75
C ARG A 167 11.11 -8.88 14.95
N GLU A 168 11.19 -9.44 16.16
CA GLU A 168 10.97 -8.69 17.39
C GLU A 168 11.95 -7.52 17.48
N TRP A 169 13.25 -7.76 17.25
CA TRP A 169 14.27 -6.72 17.26
C TRP A 169 14.10 -5.67 16.16
N LEU A 170 13.66 -6.06 14.96
CA LEU A 170 13.41 -5.11 13.88
C LEU A 170 12.17 -4.23 14.13
N GLN A 171 11.21 -4.73 14.90
CA GLN A 171 9.98 -4.00 15.26
C GLN A 171 10.14 -3.14 16.51
N GLN A 172 11.15 -3.41 17.34
CA GLN A 172 11.57 -2.51 18.40
C GLN A 172 12.49 -1.43 17.80
N PRO A 173 12.02 -0.19 17.59
CA PRO A 173 12.97 0.90 17.43
C PRO A 173 13.80 0.91 18.72
N ALA A 174 15.14 0.84 18.60
CA ALA A 174 16.01 1.13 19.73
C ALA A 174 15.49 2.44 20.37
N GLY A 175 15.12 2.35 21.65
CA GLY A 175 14.41 3.41 22.38
C GLY A 175 15.12 4.76 22.34
#